data_AF-A0AAW6JKM8-F1
#
_entry.id   AF-A0AAW6JKM8-F1
#
_cell.length_a   1.000
_cell.length_b   1.000
_cell.length_c   1.000
_cell.angle_alpha   90.00
_cell.angle_beta   90.00
_cell.angle_gamma   90.00
#
_symmetry.space_group_name_H-M   'P 1'
#
loop_
_entity.id
_entity.type
_entity.pdbx_description
1 polymer ?
#
loop_
_entity_poly.entity_id
_entity_poly.type
_entity_poly.pdbx_seq_one_letter_code
_entity_poly.pdbx_strand_id
1 'polypeptide(L)'
;MSFDELKYIEIVESDIIDDTVEVGSSCEWRGTGKEPQWDNPKSTKAYDHIIRHHGAKLKHSNLQGRASSKNQDQGQWLNDQDWLQLEKLIPKYYGNYTIKLSRPIGRVYHTDGSVTEDVIYAQIGRNSDGTIKYAYPIVKPK
;
A
#
# COMPACT_ATOMS: atom_id res chain seq x y z
N MET A 1 -14.74 9.97 -9.29
CA MET A 1 -13.39 10.04 -9.86
C MET A 1 -13.53 9.94 -11.36
N SER A 2 -13.06 10.95 -12.09
CA SER A 2 -13.13 10.93 -13.55
C SER A 2 -11.99 10.06 -14.10
N PHE A 3 -12.12 9.62 -15.34
CA PHE A 3 -11.07 8.92 -16.08
C PHE A 3 -9.72 9.68 -16.10
N ASP A 4 -9.69 10.98 -15.78
CA ASP A 4 -8.47 11.79 -15.76
C ASP A 4 -7.59 11.55 -14.53
N GLU A 5 -8.13 11.07 -13.40
CA GLU A 5 -7.29 10.75 -12.22
C GLU A 5 -6.43 9.49 -12.40
N LEU A 6 -6.87 8.56 -13.27
CA LEU A 6 -6.12 7.34 -13.61
C LEU A 6 -4.96 7.59 -14.59
N LYS A 7 -4.93 8.74 -15.29
CA LYS A 7 -3.88 9.07 -16.27
C LYS A 7 -2.49 9.32 -15.66
N TYR A 8 -2.35 9.21 -14.34
CA TYR A 8 -1.15 9.65 -13.65
C TYR A 8 -0.67 8.73 -12.52
N ILE A 9 -1.04 7.45 -12.58
CA ILE A 9 -0.48 6.42 -11.70
C ILE A 9 0.47 5.55 -12.53
N GLU A 10 1.72 5.49 -12.11
CA GLU A 10 2.80 4.83 -12.83
C GLU A 10 3.45 3.78 -11.92
N ILE A 11 3.51 2.53 -12.37
CA ILE A 11 4.35 1.51 -11.73
C ILE A 11 5.78 1.78 -12.17
N VAL A 12 6.60 2.33 -11.27
CA VAL A 12 7.98 2.73 -11.57
C VAL A 12 8.96 1.57 -11.42
N GLU A 13 8.60 0.58 -10.60
CA GLU A 13 9.41 -0.62 -10.37
C GLU A 13 8.49 -1.81 -10.09
N SER A 14 8.85 -2.96 -10.62
CA SER A 14 8.14 -4.22 -10.44
C SER A 14 9.14 -5.36 -10.32
N ASP A 15 9.15 -6.03 -9.17
CA ASP A 15 9.93 -7.23 -8.89
C ASP A 15 8.96 -8.40 -8.67
N ILE A 16 8.61 -9.07 -9.76
CA ILE A 16 7.70 -10.22 -9.74
C ILE A 16 8.52 -11.46 -9.40
N ILE A 17 8.14 -12.14 -8.31
CA ILE A 17 8.81 -13.33 -7.81
C ILE A 17 8.11 -14.59 -8.32
N ASP A 18 6.78 -14.58 -8.39
CA ASP A 18 5.97 -15.69 -8.90
C ASP A 18 4.66 -15.15 -9.50
N ASP A 19 4.45 -15.42 -10.79
CA ASP A 19 3.28 -15.02 -11.58
C ASP A 19 2.26 -16.14 -11.77
N THR A 20 2.48 -17.32 -11.16
CA THR A 20 1.57 -18.47 -11.26
C THR A 20 0.37 -18.38 -10.34
N VAL A 21 0.42 -17.50 -9.33
CA VAL A 21 -0.66 -17.25 -8.37
C VAL A 21 -1.19 -15.84 -8.53
N GLU A 22 -2.49 -15.73 -8.78
CA GLU A 22 -3.17 -14.46 -9.00
C GLU A 22 -4.35 -14.28 -8.02
N VAL A 23 -4.28 -13.28 -7.14
CA VAL A 23 -5.33 -12.99 -6.15
C VAL A 23 -5.54 -11.49 -5.99
N GLY A 24 -6.79 -11.05 -5.99
CA GLY A 24 -7.16 -9.65 -5.74
C GLY A 24 -8.46 -9.27 -6.43
N SER A 25 -8.69 -7.97 -6.62
CA SER A 25 -9.86 -7.50 -7.36
C SER A 25 -9.93 -8.15 -8.74
N SER A 26 -11.11 -8.60 -9.15
CA SER A 26 -11.39 -9.24 -10.45
C SER A 26 -10.76 -10.62 -10.67
N CYS A 27 -10.11 -11.20 -9.66
CA CYS A 27 -9.65 -12.59 -9.68
C CYS A 27 -10.70 -13.51 -9.05
N GLU A 28 -10.71 -14.78 -9.46
CA GLU A 28 -11.48 -15.83 -8.77
C GLU A 28 -10.89 -16.09 -7.38
N TRP A 29 -11.70 -16.05 -6.33
CA TRP A 29 -11.26 -16.41 -4.99
C TRP A 29 -11.12 -17.92 -4.82
N ARG A 30 -9.87 -18.40 -4.75
CA ARG A 30 -9.52 -19.83 -4.58
C ARG A 30 -9.11 -20.22 -3.16
N GLY A 31 -9.10 -19.27 -2.22
CA GLY A 31 -8.75 -19.53 -0.83
C GLY A 31 -9.92 -20.05 0.01
N THR A 32 -9.68 -20.22 1.31
CA THR A 32 -10.68 -20.73 2.25
C THR A 32 -11.48 -19.61 2.94
N GLY A 33 -12.72 -19.96 3.33
CA GLY A 33 -13.63 -19.05 4.05
C GLY A 33 -14.18 -17.91 3.18
N LYS A 34 -14.70 -16.86 3.83
CA LYS A 34 -15.33 -15.72 3.14
C LYS A 34 -14.30 -14.94 2.31
N GLU A 35 -14.58 -14.69 1.04
CA GLU A 35 -13.75 -13.89 0.16
C GLU A 35 -13.39 -12.50 0.76
N PRO A 36 -12.14 -12.01 0.59
CA PRO A 36 -11.79 -10.64 0.94
C PRO A 36 -12.64 -9.62 0.17
N GLN A 37 -13.08 -8.56 0.84
CA GLN A 37 -13.88 -7.54 0.19
C GLN A 37 -12.95 -6.52 -0.48
N TRP A 38 -12.44 -6.85 -1.67
CA TRP A 38 -11.44 -6.05 -2.39
C TRP A 38 -11.89 -4.60 -2.65
N ASP A 39 -13.19 -4.36 -2.87
CA ASP A 39 -13.78 -3.03 -3.07
C ASP A 39 -14.08 -2.25 -1.78
N ASN A 40 -13.74 -2.80 -0.61
CA ASN A 40 -13.94 -2.15 0.68
C ASN A 40 -12.58 -1.87 1.34
N PRO A 41 -12.14 -0.61 1.46
CA PRO A 41 -10.83 -0.29 2.04
C PRO A 41 -10.73 -0.64 3.53
N LYS A 42 -11.87 -0.93 4.19
CA LYS A 42 -11.95 -1.39 5.59
C LYS A 42 -11.93 -2.91 5.71
N SER A 43 -11.78 -3.66 4.61
CA SER A 43 -11.73 -5.11 4.66
C SER A 43 -10.46 -5.54 5.39
N THR A 44 -10.60 -5.98 6.64
CA THR A 44 -9.46 -6.50 7.41
C THR A 44 -8.86 -7.74 6.73
N LYS A 45 -9.69 -8.59 6.11
CA LYS A 45 -9.18 -9.75 5.37
C LYS A 45 -8.24 -9.37 4.20
N ALA A 46 -8.48 -8.22 3.54
CA ALA A 46 -7.62 -7.75 2.46
C ALA A 46 -6.49 -6.82 2.94
N TYR A 47 -6.75 -5.98 3.94
CA TYR A 47 -5.97 -4.78 4.23
C TYR A 47 -5.60 -4.61 5.72
N ASP A 48 -5.72 -5.64 6.57
CA ASP A 48 -5.47 -5.52 8.03
C ASP A 48 -4.12 -4.86 8.34
N HIS A 49 -3.05 -5.32 7.67
CA HIS A 49 -1.71 -4.79 7.88
C HIS A 49 -1.65 -3.29 7.58
N ILE A 50 -2.21 -2.86 6.44
CA ILE A 50 -2.24 -1.46 6.02
C ILE A 50 -3.00 -0.62 7.05
N ILE A 51 -4.21 -1.05 7.40
CA ILE A 51 -5.08 -0.33 8.35
C ILE A 51 -4.39 -0.13 9.70
N ARG A 52 -3.78 -1.20 10.23
CA ARG A 52 -3.18 -1.19 11.57
C ARG A 52 -1.85 -0.48 11.63
N HIS A 53 -1.09 -0.49 10.53
CA HIS A 53 0.29 -0.05 10.55
C HIS A 53 0.58 1.24 9.78
N HIS A 54 -0.26 1.61 8.81
CA HIS A 54 -0.03 2.73 7.90
C HIS A 54 -1.29 3.56 7.62
N GLY A 55 -2.46 3.16 8.14
CA GLY A 55 -3.75 3.78 7.83
C GLY A 55 -3.85 5.25 8.23
N ALA A 56 -4.75 5.98 7.56
CA ALA A 56 -4.87 7.43 7.70
C ALA A 56 -5.26 7.90 9.10
N LYS A 57 -5.94 7.04 9.87
CA LYS A 57 -6.44 7.37 11.21
C LYS A 57 -5.44 7.08 12.33
N LEU A 58 -4.23 6.60 12.02
CA LEU A 58 -3.21 6.38 13.03
C LEU A 58 -2.71 7.70 13.61
N LYS A 59 -2.50 7.71 14.93
CA LYS A 59 -1.92 8.87 15.62
C LYS A 59 -0.47 9.04 15.20
N HIS A 60 -0.06 10.28 14.95
CA HIS A 60 1.31 10.62 14.54
C HIS A 60 2.36 10.08 15.54
N SER A 61 2.09 10.20 16.84
CA SER A 61 2.98 9.70 17.90
C SER A 61 3.21 8.19 17.85
N ASN A 62 2.23 7.40 17.42
CA ASN A 62 2.39 5.96 17.27
C ASN A 62 3.36 5.62 16.14
N LEU A 63 3.33 6.39 15.06
CA LEU A 63 4.20 6.19 13.90
C LEU A 63 5.61 6.70 14.16
N GLN A 64 5.76 7.87 14.78
CA GLN A 64 7.06 8.36 15.25
C GLN A 64 7.72 7.40 16.24
N GLY A 65 6.96 6.90 17.24
CA GLY A 65 7.48 5.92 18.18
C GLY A 65 7.89 4.61 17.51
N ARG A 66 7.15 4.17 16.49
CA ARG A 66 7.53 3.00 15.68
C ARG A 66 8.76 3.25 14.82
N ALA A 67 8.87 4.43 14.22
CA ALA A 67 10.03 4.79 13.41
C ALA A 67 11.32 4.73 14.24
N SER A 68 11.28 5.33 15.43
CA SER A 68 12.38 5.29 16.39
C SER A 68 12.69 3.87 16.88
N SER A 69 11.68 3.13 17.37
CA SER A 69 11.90 1.80 17.97
C SER A 69 12.31 0.71 16.99
N LYS A 70 11.86 0.79 15.72
CA LYS A 70 12.25 -0.16 14.66
C LYS A 70 13.48 0.30 13.89
N ASN A 71 13.95 1.53 14.12
CA ASN A 71 14.97 2.19 13.31
C ASN A 71 14.66 2.10 11.80
N GLN A 72 13.39 2.35 11.46
CA GLN A 72 12.87 2.24 10.09
C GLN A 72 11.78 3.28 9.86
N ASP A 73 11.85 3.99 8.74
CA ASP A 73 10.83 4.96 8.35
C ASP A 73 9.42 4.35 8.33
N GLN A 74 8.42 5.14 8.71
CA GLN A 74 7.02 4.71 8.74
C GLN A 74 6.16 5.60 7.83
N GLY A 75 5.64 5.02 6.74
CA GLY A 75 4.67 5.68 5.88
C GLY A 75 3.27 5.73 6.50
N GLN A 76 2.57 6.83 6.30
CA GLN A 76 1.16 7.00 6.65
C GLN A 76 0.37 7.50 5.46
N TRP A 77 -0.71 6.80 5.13
CA TRP A 77 -1.68 7.20 4.13
C TRP A 77 -2.46 8.44 4.55
N LEU A 78 -2.86 9.30 3.61
CA LEU A 78 -3.83 10.38 3.86
C LEU A 78 -5.28 9.90 3.67
N ASN A 79 -5.50 8.93 2.78
CA ASN A 79 -6.83 8.45 2.42
C ASN A 79 -6.85 6.92 2.26
N ASP A 80 -7.84 6.28 2.90
CA ASP A 80 -8.05 4.83 2.84
C ASP A 80 -8.37 4.33 1.41
N GLN A 81 -8.83 5.20 0.51
CA GLN A 81 -9.11 4.84 -0.88
C GLN A 81 -7.85 4.62 -1.71
N ASP A 82 -6.70 5.14 -1.28
CA ASP A 82 -5.49 5.13 -2.11
C ASP A 82 -4.93 3.71 -2.24
N TRP A 83 -4.87 2.93 -1.14
CA TRP A 83 -4.42 1.54 -1.22
C TRP A 83 -5.39 0.64 -1.99
N LEU A 84 -6.68 0.96 -1.99
CA LEU A 84 -7.68 0.25 -2.79
C LEU A 84 -7.43 0.44 -4.28
N GLN A 85 -7.10 1.67 -4.69
CA GLN A 85 -6.76 1.96 -6.08
C GLN A 85 -5.47 1.28 -6.49
N LEU A 86 -4.45 1.31 -5.63
CA LEU A 86 -3.20 0.63 -5.91
C LEU A 86 -3.40 -0.88 -6.06
N GLU A 87 -4.18 -1.51 -5.17
CA GLU A 87 -4.50 -2.94 -5.26
C GLU A 87 -5.08 -3.28 -6.64
N LYS A 88 -6.02 -2.48 -7.14
CA LYS A 88 -6.65 -2.66 -8.46
C LYS A 88 -5.69 -2.47 -9.63
N LEU A 89 -4.73 -1.57 -9.50
CA LEU A 89 -3.80 -1.20 -10.57
C LEU A 89 -2.61 -2.14 -10.72
N ILE A 90 -2.05 -2.64 -9.62
CA ILE A 90 -0.86 -3.47 -9.69
C ILE A 90 -1.17 -4.87 -10.24
N PRO A 91 -0.16 -5.55 -10.83
CA PRO A 91 -0.25 -6.98 -11.06
C PRO A 91 -0.65 -7.73 -9.79
N LYS A 92 -1.43 -8.78 -9.96
CA LYS A 92 -2.01 -9.57 -8.87
C LYS A 92 -1.12 -10.75 -8.47
N TYR A 93 0.17 -10.66 -8.83
CA TYR A 93 1.20 -11.67 -8.65
C TYR A 93 2.04 -11.44 -7.40
N TYR A 94 2.69 -12.49 -6.92
CA TYR A 94 3.65 -12.38 -5.84
C TYR A 94 4.84 -11.51 -6.28
N GLY A 95 5.08 -10.44 -5.54
CA GLY A 95 6.16 -9.52 -5.84
C GLY A 95 6.07 -8.24 -5.02
N ASN A 96 6.97 -7.32 -5.35
CA ASN A 96 6.99 -5.97 -4.79
C ASN A 96 6.87 -4.96 -5.93
N TYR A 97 6.07 -3.92 -5.70
CA TYR A 97 5.82 -2.89 -6.69
C TYR A 97 6.01 -1.52 -6.05
N THR A 98 6.66 -0.63 -6.79
CA THR A 98 6.74 0.78 -6.45
C THR A 98 5.86 1.55 -7.40
N ILE A 99 4.97 2.38 -6.86
CA ILE A 99 4.03 3.18 -7.64
C ILE A 99 4.25 4.65 -7.34
N LYS A 100 4.22 5.47 -8.39
CA LYS A 100 4.21 6.92 -8.32
C LYS A 100 2.82 7.43 -8.69
N LEU A 101 2.29 8.37 -7.90
CA LEU A 101 1.06 9.10 -8.19
C LEU A 101 1.39 10.57 -8.50
N SER A 102 0.50 11.28 -9.20
CA SER A 102 0.66 12.72 -9.47
C SER A 102 0.17 13.65 -8.36
N ARG A 103 -0.31 13.07 -7.25
CA ARG A 103 -0.81 13.83 -6.10
C ARG A 103 -0.20 13.30 -4.81
N PRO A 104 -0.18 14.12 -3.75
CA PRO A 104 0.07 13.65 -2.40
C PRO A 104 -0.85 12.48 -2.02
N ILE A 105 -0.25 11.45 -1.43
CA ILE A 105 -0.95 10.26 -0.91
C ILE A 105 -0.70 10.02 0.57
N GLY A 106 0.30 10.68 1.14
CA GLY A 106 0.84 10.28 2.43
C GLY A 106 1.86 11.23 3.00
N ARG A 107 2.43 10.77 4.11
CA ARG A 107 3.61 11.33 4.77
C ARG A 107 4.50 10.20 5.29
N VAL A 108 5.77 10.49 5.53
CA VAL A 108 6.74 9.53 6.08
C VAL A 108 7.35 10.11 7.34
N TYR A 109 7.31 9.34 8.42
CA TYR A 109 7.98 9.63 9.68
C TYR A 109 9.35 8.99 9.68
N HIS A 110 10.39 9.81 9.82
CA HIS A 110 11.77 9.37 9.80
C HIS A 110 12.28 8.98 11.19
N THR A 111 13.36 8.20 11.21
CA THR A 111 14.01 7.75 12.45
C THR A 111 14.60 8.89 13.28
N ASP A 112 14.94 10.02 12.64
CA ASP A 112 15.45 11.23 13.28
C ASP A 112 14.34 12.14 13.86
N GLY A 113 13.08 11.74 13.71
CA GLY A 113 11.90 12.48 14.18
C GLY A 113 11.36 13.49 13.18
N SER A 114 12.03 13.74 12.05
CA SER A 114 11.52 14.57 10.97
C SER A 114 10.37 13.89 10.23
N VAL A 115 9.60 14.69 9.49
CA VAL A 115 8.45 14.20 8.70
C VAL A 115 8.57 14.76 7.28
N THR A 116 8.55 13.87 6.29
CA THR A 116 8.33 14.26 4.89
C THR A 116 6.84 14.19 4.60
N GLU A 117 6.21 15.36 4.44
CA GLU A 117 4.81 15.50 4.00
C GLU A 117 4.69 15.34 2.48
N ASP A 118 3.46 15.25 2.00
CA ASP A 118 3.10 15.27 0.58
C ASP A 118 3.84 14.24 -0.30
N VAL A 119 4.15 13.06 0.26
CA VAL A 119 4.80 12.01 -0.52
C VAL A 119 3.86 11.48 -1.59
N ILE A 120 4.45 11.11 -2.73
CA ILE A 120 3.73 10.68 -3.94
C ILE A 120 4.09 9.26 -4.39
N TYR A 121 4.94 8.56 -3.64
CA TYR A 121 5.35 7.19 -3.94
C TYR A 121 4.78 6.24 -2.90
N ALA A 122 4.39 5.05 -3.35
CA ALA A 122 3.95 3.97 -2.48
C ALA A 122 4.71 2.68 -2.81
N GLN A 123 4.98 1.90 -1.78
CA GLN A 123 5.42 0.52 -1.92
C GLN A 123 4.28 -0.41 -1.58
N ILE A 124 4.10 -1.47 -2.37
CA ILE A 124 3.12 -2.52 -2.12
C ILE A 124 3.77 -3.86 -2.37
N GLY A 125 3.64 -4.76 -1.40
CA GLY A 125 4.14 -6.13 -1.47
C GLY A 125 2.99 -7.11 -1.42
N ARG A 126 3.05 -8.15 -2.25
CA ARG A 126 2.16 -9.31 -2.19
C ARG A 126 2.88 -10.49 -1.55
N ASN A 127 2.13 -11.41 -0.95
CA ASN A 127 2.63 -12.69 -0.45
C ASN A 127 2.68 -13.72 -1.59
N SER A 128 3.28 -14.88 -1.33
CA SER A 128 3.29 -16.02 -2.28
C SER A 128 1.91 -16.60 -2.58
N ASP A 129 0.90 -16.32 -1.73
CA ASP A 129 -0.50 -16.66 -1.99
C ASP A 129 -1.26 -15.57 -2.78
N GLY A 130 -0.54 -14.56 -3.28
CA GLY A 130 -1.08 -13.43 -4.05
C GLY A 130 -1.74 -12.33 -3.20
N THR A 131 -2.00 -12.55 -1.91
CA THR A 131 -2.65 -11.56 -1.04
C THR A 131 -1.74 -10.36 -0.74
N ILE A 132 -2.32 -9.20 -0.39
CA ILE A 132 -1.56 -8.02 0.00
C ILE A 132 -0.86 -8.25 1.34
N LYS A 133 0.47 -8.15 1.35
CA LYS A 133 1.30 -8.24 2.55
C LYS A 133 1.40 -6.91 3.28
N TYR A 134 1.68 -5.84 2.53
CA TYR A 134 1.80 -4.48 3.03
C TYR A 134 1.55 -3.49 1.88
N ALA A 135 1.13 -2.28 2.22
CA ALA A 135 1.17 -1.13 1.34
C ALA A 135 1.34 0.15 2.16
N TYR A 136 2.31 0.98 1.81
CA TYR A 136 2.55 2.23 2.52
C TYR A 136 3.22 3.30 1.65
N PRO A 137 3.01 4.59 1.96
CA PRO A 137 3.73 5.66 1.31
C PRO A 137 5.23 5.62 1.66
N ILE A 138 6.08 5.97 0.70
CA ILE A 138 7.53 6.03 0.84
C ILE A 138 8.05 7.37 0.32
N VAL A 139 9.23 7.76 0.78
CA VAL A 139 10.01 8.79 0.08
C VAL A 139 10.51 8.21 -1.24
N LYS A 140 10.78 9.09 -2.22
CA LYS A 140 11.27 8.70 -3.53
C LYS A 140 12.39 7.65 -3.38
N PRO A 141 12.25 6.44 -3.95
CA PRO A 141 13.32 5.45 -3.90
C PRO A 141 14.57 6.01 -4.57
N LYS A 142 15.73 5.67 -4.01
CA LYS A 142 17.03 6.12 -4.52
C LYS A 142 17.38 5.46 -5.83
#